data_AF-A0A7L3VPU3-F1
#
_entry.id   AF-A0A7L3VPU3-F1
#
_cell.length_a   1.000
_cell.length_b   1.000
_cell.length_c   1.000
_cell.angle_alpha   90.00
_cell.angle_beta   90.00
_cell.angle_gamma   90.00
#
_symmetry.space_group_name_H-M   'P 1'
#
loop_
_entity.id
_entity.type
_entity.pdbx_description
1 polymer ?
#
loop_
_entity_poly.entity_id
_entity_poly.type
_entity_poly.pdbx_seq_one_letter_code
_entity_poly.pdbx_strand_id
1 'polypeptide(L)'
;VNWSISHKDLEAQISNYAGVRHSSTRYYRADKSVTCRNCHRPGHLSKNCPTPKKLPPCCLCAGRDHLQHSCPARFCLNCCLPGHYFRECLERAYWNKHCNRCDMKGHYADACPEIWRQYHLTTKPGPIQAAGSPSERVVSTYCYNCSRQGHLGYECSEKRMQGNMFPTSPFVYYYDDECDIRKRANRLKRKVADLQEAGLLPEQPETPL
;
A
#
# COMPACT_ATOMS: atom_id res chain seq x y z
N VAL A 1 15.73 -41.69 -15.73
CA VAL A 1 16.22 -42.27 -14.44
C VAL A 1 14.99 -42.74 -13.69
N ASN A 2 14.75 -44.05 -13.62
CA ASN A 2 13.62 -44.61 -12.87
C ASN A 2 14.00 -44.68 -11.39
N TRP A 3 13.46 -43.76 -10.60
CA TRP A 3 13.62 -43.79 -9.14
C TRP A 3 12.60 -44.75 -8.54
N SER A 4 12.87 -46.04 -8.63
CA SER A 4 12.09 -47.05 -7.90
C SER A 4 12.50 -47.05 -6.43
N ILE A 5 11.48 -47.01 -5.56
CA ILE A 5 11.60 -47.03 -4.10
C ILE A 5 12.33 -48.31 -3.66
N SER A 6 13.36 -48.17 -2.82
CA SER A 6 14.16 -49.30 -2.33
C SER A 6 13.37 -50.13 -1.33
N HIS A 7 13.70 -51.42 -1.19
CA HIS A 7 13.12 -52.29 -0.17
C HIS A 7 13.32 -51.76 1.25
N LYS A 8 14.42 -51.03 1.51
CA LYS A 8 14.67 -50.33 2.78
C LYS A 8 13.70 -49.16 3.02
N ASP A 9 13.27 -48.48 1.95
CA ASP A 9 12.31 -47.38 2.05
C ASP A 9 10.89 -47.91 2.33
N LEU A 10 10.58 -49.11 1.84
CA LEU A 10 9.33 -49.84 2.15
C LEU A 10 9.28 -50.27 3.63
N GLU A 11 10.39 -50.81 4.17
CA GLU A 11 10.50 -51.16 5.59
C GLU A 11 10.38 -49.94 6.50
N ALA A 12 10.89 -48.78 6.09
CA ALA A 12 10.77 -47.52 6.81
C ALA A 12 9.37 -46.87 6.71
N GLN A 13 8.41 -47.50 6.01
CA GLN A 13 7.08 -46.97 5.72
C GLN A 13 7.12 -45.56 5.09
N ILE A 14 8.18 -45.24 4.34
CA ILE A 14 8.28 -43.98 3.56
C ILE A 14 7.49 -44.18 2.26
N SER A 15 6.18 -44.35 2.40
CA SER A 15 5.25 -44.36 1.28
C SER A 15 4.42 -43.09 1.33
N ASN A 16 4.15 -42.49 0.16
CA ASN A 16 3.30 -41.31 0.00
C ASN A 16 1.82 -41.67 0.23
N TYR A 17 1.49 -42.24 1.38
CA TYR A 17 0.11 -42.19 1.85
C TYR A 17 -0.15 -40.76 2.30
N ALA A 18 -1.02 -40.08 1.55
CA ALA A 18 -1.77 -38.94 2.03
C ALA A 18 -2.66 -39.41 3.19
N GLY A 19 -2.03 -39.65 4.34
CA GLY A 19 -2.70 -40.06 5.56
C GLY A 19 -3.65 -38.94 5.98
N VAL A 20 -4.89 -39.34 6.25
CA VAL A 20 -5.84 -38.58 7.06
C VAL A 20 -5.06 -37.94 8.20
N ARG A 21 -4.96 -36.61 8.18
CA ARG A 21 -4.21 -35.84 9.18
C ARG A 21 -4.93 -35.98 10.51
N HIS A 22 -4.71 -37.08 11.22
CA HIS A 22 -4.86 -37.09 12.66
C HIS A 22 -3.85 -36.10 13.20
N SER A 23 -4.32 -34.89 13.48
CA SER A 23 -3.57 -33.81 14.11
C SER A 23 -3.30 -34.13 15.58
N SER A 24 -2.75 -35.32 15.87
CA SER A 24 -2.18 -35.58 17.18
C SER A 24 -0.89 -34.76 17.24
N THR A 25 -0.98 -33.67 17.97
CA THR A 25 -0.02 -32.59 17.91
C THR A 25 1.26 -33.06 18.61
N ARG A 26 2.25 -33.50 17.82
CA ARG A 26 3.49 -34.16 18.29
C ARG A 26 4.27 -33.38 19.37
N TYR A 27 4.03 -32.06 19.49
CA TYR A 27 4.71 -31.16 20.43
C TYR A 27 3.82 -30.60 21.57
N TYR A 28 2.50 -30.83 21.53
CA TYR A 28 1.54 -30.31 22.50
C TYR A 28 0.82 -31.49 23.16
N ARG A 29 1.48 -32.08 24.16
CA ARG A 29 0.86 -33.06 25.04
C ARG A 29 0.08 -32.33 26.16
N ALA A 30 -0.92 -33.01 26.71
CA ALA A 30 -1.84 -32.49 27.73
C ALA A 30 -1.14 -32.12 29.06
N ASP A 31 0.15 -32.43 29.19
CA ASP A 31 1.04 -32.15 30.31
C ASP A 31 1.68 -30.76 30.26
N LYS A 32 1.69 -30.08 29.11
CA LYS A 32 2.16 -28.70 28.99
C LYS A 32 0.98 -27.77 29.18
N SER A 33 1.09 -26.86 30.16
CA SER A 33 0.10 -25.85 30.56
C SER A 33 -0.13 -24.80 29.46
N VAL A 34 -0.58 -25.23 28.28
CA VAL A 34 -0.89 -24.34 27.17
C VAL A 34 -2.14 -23.55 27.54
N THR A 35 -1.95 -22.27 27.85
CA THR A 35 -3.03 -21.34 28.14
C THR A 35 -3.67 -20.91 26.82
N CYS A 36 -4.95 -21.17 26.67
CA CYS A 36 -5.72 -20.74 25.51
C CYS A 36 -5.74 -19.21 25.41
N ARG A 37 -5.35 -18.63 24.26
CA ARG A 37 -5.41 -17.16 24.06
C ARG A 37 -6.84 -16.62 23.93
N ASN A 38 -7.85 -17.49 23.77
CA ASN A 38 -9.25 -17.09 23.67
C ASN A 38 -9.92 -16.96 25.05
N CYS A 39 -9.86 -18.03 25.86
CA CYS A 39 -10.52 -18.09 27.17
C CYS A 39 -9.57 -18.02 28.38
N HIS A 40 -8.26 -17.96 28.15
CA HIS A 40 -7.20 -17.93 29.17
C HIS A 40 -7.17 -19.15 30.11
N ARG A 41 -7.90 -20.22 29.78
CA ARG A 41 -7.86 -21.50 30.53
C ARG A 41 -6.75 -22.41 29.99
N PRO A 42 -6.05 -23.16 30.86
CA PRO A 42 -5.05 -24.14 30.44
C PRO A 42 -5.69 -25.38 29.80
N GLY A 43 -4.88 -26.20 29.12
CA GLY A 43 -5.26 -27.54 28.64
C GLY A 43 -5.73 -27.62 27.18
N HIS A 44 -5.78 -26.49 26.45
CA HIS A 44 -6.13 -26.49 25.03
C HIS A 44 -5.59 -25.28 24.26
N LEU A 45 -5.46 -25.42 22.94
CA LEU A 45 -5.12 -24.32 22.01
C LEU A 45 -6.36 -23.51 21.64
N SER A 46 -6.21 -22.24 21.27
CA SER A 46 -7.30 -21.38 20.79
C SER A 46 -8.07 -21.96 19.60
N LYS A 47 -7.46 -22.87 18.83
CA LYS A 47 -8.11 -23.58 17.72
C LYS A 47 -9.16 -24.61 18.20
N ASN A 48 -8.94 -25.20 19.37
CA ASN A 48 -9.77 -26.26 19.96
C ASN A 48 -10.54 -25.74 21.20
N CYS A 49 -10.77 -24.44 21.27
CA CYS A 49 -11.43 -23.81 22.40
C CYS A 49 -12.94 -24.05 22.34
N PRO A 50 -13.57 -24.55 23.42
CA PRO A 50 -15.02 -24.79 23.44
C PRO A 50 -15.83 -23.48 23.50
N THR A 51 -15.22 -22.38 23.94
CA THR A 51 -15.87 -21.06 23.91
C THR A 51 -15.77 -20.44 22.52
N PRO A 52 -16.78 -19.67 22.07
CA PRO A 52 -16.72 -18.99 20.78
C PRO A 52 -15.46 -18.12 20.66
N LYS A 53 -14.88 -18.06 19.46
CA LYS A 53 -13.68 -17.25 19.21
C LYS A 53 -14.03 -15.78 19.40
N LYS A 54 -13.32 -15.09 20.30
CA LYS A 54 -13.36 -13.63 20.38
C LYS A 54 -12.89 -13.06 19.04
N LEU A 55 -13.68 -12.17 18.44
CA LEU A 55 -13.25 -11.41 17.28
C LEU A 55 -12.06 -10.53 17.71
N PRO A 56 -10.93 -10.55 16.96
CA PRO A 56 -9.83 -9.65 17.24
C PRO A 56 -10.30 -8.20 17.05
N PRO A 57 -9.75 -7.24 17.81
CA PRO A 57 -9.99 -5.82 17.54
C PRO A 57 -9.67 -5.50 16.08
N CYS A 58 -10.55 -4.74 15.43
CA CYS A 58 -10.34 -4.25 14.09
C CYS A 58 -9.06 -3.41 14.03
N CYS A 59 -8.18 -3.71 13.08
CA CYS A 59 -6.91 -2.98 12.91
C CYS A 59 -7.09 -1.54 12.40
N LEU A 60 -8.30 -1.15 11.99
CA LEU A 60 -8.60 0.20 11.48
C LEU A 60 -9.24 1.10 12.55
N CYS A 61 -10.13 0.58 13.38
CA CYS A 61 -10.87 1.39 14.38
C CYS A 61 -10.85 0.82 15.81
N ALA A 62 -10.11 -0.26 16.06
CA ALA A 62 -10.04 -0.98 17.34
C ALA A 62 -11.36 -1.57 17.87
N GLY A 63 -12.48 -1.43 17.16
CA GLY A 63 -13.77 -2.04 17.49
C GLY A 63 -13.72 -3.58 17.44
N ARG A 64 -14.49 -4.26 18.30
CA ARG A 64 -14.50 -5.73 18.41
C ARG A 64 -15.72 -6.41 17.77
N ASP A 65 -16.56 -5.63 17.10
CA ASP A 65 -17.86 -6.07 16.57
C ASP A 65 -17.80 -6.52 15.09
N HIS A 66 -16.68 -6.29 14.40
CA HIS A 66 -16.56 -6.56 12.97
C HIS A 66 -15.15 -6.99 12.54
N LEU A 67 -15.07 -7.62 11.38
CA LEU A 67 -13.81 -7.88 10.68
C LEU A 67 -13.36 -6.65 9.88
N GLN A 68 -12.07 -6.58 9.52
CA GLN A 68 -11.48 -5.45 8.77
C GLN A 68 -12.30 -5.06 7.53
N HIS A 69 -12.81 -6.04 6.77
CA HIS A 69 -13.59 -5.78 5.55
C HIS A 69 -14.97 -5.15 5.81
N SER A 70 -15.54 -5.33 7.00
CA SER A 70 -16.83 -4.78 7.41
C SER A 70 -16.69 -3.54 8.29
N CYS A 71 -15.47 -2.99 8.41
CA CYS A 71 -15.22 -1.82 9.22
C CYS A 71 -15.85 -0.57 8.58
N PRO A 72 -16.66 0.21 9.30
CA PRO A 72 -17.22 1.47 8.79
C PRO A 72 -16.13 2.51 8.52
N ALA A 73 -15.05 2.49 9.29
CA ALA A 73 -13.87 3.34 9.11
C ALA A 73 -12.90 2.83 8.02
N ARG A 74 -13.30 1.83 7.21
CA ARG A 74 -12.48 1.40 6.07
C ARG A 74 -12.45 2.49 5.01
N PHE A 75 -11.27 2.83 4.51
CA PHE A 75 -11.09 3.81 3.42
C PHE A 75 -10.94 3.11 2.08
N CYS A 76 -11.52 3.73 1.05
CA CYS A 76 -11.37 3.28 -0.32
C CYS A 76 -9.96 3.60 -0.84
N LEU A 77 -9.26 2.60 -1.38
CA LEU A 77 -7.94 2.79 -2.00
C LEU A 77 -7.99 3.55 -3.33
N ASN A 78 -9.20 3.79 -3.86
CA ASN A 78 -9.41 4.73 -4.95
C ASN A 78 -9.54 6.13 -4.34
N CYS A 79 -10.75 6.61 -4.04
CA CYS A 79 -11.03 7.99 -3.66
C CYS A 79 -10.58 8.42 -2.25
N CYS A 80 -10.03 7.51 -1.44
CA CYS A 80 -9.64 7.74 -0.04
C CYS A 80 -10.80 8.11 0.90
N LEU A 81 -12.06 7.94 0.47
CA LEU A 81 -13.22 8.15 1.33
C LEU A 81 -13.54 6.90 2.15
N PRO A 82 -13.99 7.05 3.41
CA PRO A 82 -14.44 5.94 4.24
C PRO A 82 -15.75 5.32 3.73
N GLY A 83 -16.11 4.16 4.30
CA GLY A 83 -17.42 3.53 4.14
C GLY A 83 -17.52 2.49 3.01
N HIS A 84 -16.61 2.48 2.03
CA HIS A 84 -16.69 1.54 0.90
C HIS A 84 -15.33 0.97 0.49
N TYR A 85 -15.36 -0.16 -0.24
CA TYR A 85 -14.15 -0.80 -0.77
C TYR A 85 -13.90 -0.37 -2.21
N PHE A 86 -12.68 -0.59 -2.70
CA PHE A 86 -12.28 -0.23 -4.06
C PHE A 86 -13.28 -0.69 -5.14
N ARG A 87 -13.84 -1.90 -5.02
CA ARG A 87 -14.79 -2.47 -5.99
C ARG A 87 -16.17 -1.80 -6.00
N GLU A 88 -16.53 -1.12 -4.91
CA GLU A 88 -17.79 -0.41 -4.73
C GLU A 88 -17.65 1.09 -5.05
N CYS A 89 -16.45 1.54 -5.42
CA CYS A 89 -16.18 2.93 -5.70
C CYS A 89 -16.77 3.33 -7.05
N LEU A 90 -17.67 4.32 -7.04
CA LEU A 90 -18.25 4.89 -8.26
C LEU A 90 -17.24 5.74 -9.04
N GLU A 91 -16.17 6.22 -8.39
CA GLU A 91 -15.14 6.97 -9.08
C GLU A 91 -14.33 6.07 -10.01
N ARG A 92 -13.99 6.59 -11.19
CA ARG A 92 -13.02 5.95 -12.09
C ARG A 92 -11.71 5.70 -11.36
N ALA A 93 -11.11 4.52 -11.58
CA ALA A 93 -9.85 4.14 -10.96
C ALA A 93 -8.75 5.19 -11.23
N TYR A 94 -8.12 5.67 -10.16
CA TYR A 94 -7.19 6.81 -10.20
C TYR A 94 -5.98 6.55 -11.09
N TRP A 95 -5.54 5.29 -11.18
CA TRP A 95 -4.36 4.92 -11.94
C TRP A 95 -4.50 5.07 -13.45
N ASN A 96 -5.73 5.19 -13.97
CA ASN A 96 -5.98 5.49 -15.38
C ASN A 96 -6.13 7.00 -15.66
N LYS A 97 -6.20 7.84 -14.63
CA LYS A 97 -6.30 9.29 -14.77
C LYS A 97 -4.91 9.87 -15.09
N HIS A 98 -4.85 10.77 -16.08
CA HIS A 98 -3.64 11.55 -16.34
C HIS A 98 -3.61 12.73 -15.38
N CYS A 99 -2.42 13.07 -14.90
CA CYS A 99 -2.23 14.22 -14.05
C CYS A 99 -2.16 15.50 -14.86
N ASN A 100 -2.96 16.52 -14.53
CA ASN A 100 -2.97 17.79 -15.25
C ASN A 100 -1.66 18.60 -15.14
N ARG A 101 -0.71 18.19 -14.29
CA ARG A 101 0.59 18.86 -14.11
C ARG A 101 1.70 18.24 -14.97
N CYS A 102 1.89 16.93 -14.84
CA CYS A 102 3.00 16.21 -15.49
C CYS A 102 2.54 15.24 -16.58
N ASP A 103 1.24 15.21 -16.89
CA ASP A 103 0.56 14.31 -17.83
C ASP A 103 0.73 12.79 -17.56
N MET A 104 1.46 12.43 -16.51
CA MET A 104 1.70 11.04 -16.15
C MET A 104 0.50 10.43 -15.43
N LYS A 105 0.30 9.12 -15.61
CA LYS A 105 -0.74 8.32 -14.95
C LYS A 105 -0.31 7.85 -13.56
N GLY A 106 -1.25 7.28 -12.81
CA GLY A 106 -0.91 6.57 -11.56
C GLY A 106 -0.90 7.41 -10.29
N HIS A 107 -1.32 8.68 -10.33
CA HIS A 107 -1.34 9.53 -9.14
C HIS A 107 -2.40 10.63 -9.21
N TYR A 108 -2.74 11.21 -8.06
CA TYR A 108 -3.62 12.37 -7.94
C TYR A 108 -2.86 13.66 -8.22
N ALA A 109 -3.52 14.67 -8.79
CA ALA A 109 -2.91 15.98 -9.07
C ALA A 109 -2.29 16.62 -7.81
N ASP A 110 -2.92 16.45 -6.64
CA ASP A 110 -2.41 16.97 -5.37
C ASP A 110 -1.24 16.16 -4.78
N ALA A 111 -1.03 14.93 -5.27
CA ALA A 111 0.06 14.04 -4.89
C ALA A 111 1.08 13.87 -6.04
N CYS A 112 1.14 14.83 -6.96
CA CYS A 112 2.07 14.79 -8.08
C CYS A 112 3.52 14.83 -7.57
N PRO A 113 4.39 13.88 -7.96
CA PRO A 113 5.79 13.87 -7.53
C PRO A 113 6.53 15.17 -7.86
N GLU A 114 6.12 15.83 -8.94
CA GLU A 114 6.67 17.10 -9.41
C GLU A 114 6.52 18.24 -8.37
N ILE A 115 5.46 18.19 -7.55
CA ILE A 115 5.23 19.14 -6.44
C ILE A 115 6.40 19.15 -5.47
N TRP A 116 7.05 18.00 -5.26
CA TRP A 116 8.20 17.88 -4.36
C TRP A 116 9.52 18.07 -5.11
N ARG A 117 9.61 17.59 -6.36
CA ARG A 117 10.83 17.74 -7.19
C ARG A 117 11.20 19.20 -7.42
N GLN A 118 10.23 20.11 -7.51
CA GLN A 118 10.53 21.54 -7.68
C GLN A 118 11.41 22.14 -6.56
N TYR A 119 11.42 21.55 -5.36
CA TYR A 119 12.24 22.01 -4.23
C TYR A 119 13.68 21.44 -4.22
N HIS A 120 14.11 20.73 -5.26
CA HIS A 120 15.45 20.11 -5.33
C HIS A 120 16.64 21.07 -5.13
N LEU A 121 16.48 22.38 -5.38
CA LEU A 121 17.50 23.41 -5.14
C LEU A 121 17.18 24.33 -3.94
N THR A 122 15.96 24.27 -3.41
CA THR A 122 15.49 25.18 -2.37
C THR A 122 15.98 24.71 -1.01
N THR A 123 17.05 25.31 -0.50
CA THR A 123 17.66 24.98 0.81
C THR A 123 17.25 25.93 1.94
N LYS A 124 16.69 27.11 1.60
CA LYS A 124 16.21 28.12 2.55
C LYS A 124 14.73 28.41 2.28
N PRO A 125 13.95 28.80 3.30
CA PRO A 125 12.57 29.28 3.10
C PRO A 125 12.59 30.46 2.13
N GLY A 126 11.78 30.38 1.06
CA GLY A 126 11.80 31.39 0.00
C GLY A 126 11.10 30.91 -1.27
N PRO A 127 11.11 31.73 -2.35
CA PRO A 127 10.56 31.34 -3.64
C PRO A 127 11.31 30.13 -4.20
N ILE A 128 10.61 29.37 -5.04
CA ILE A 128 11.16 28.15 -5.63
C ILE A 128 12.29 28.53 -6.60
N GLN A 129 13.45 27.91 -6.42
CA GLN A 129 14.58 28.12 -7.30
C GLN A 129 14.49 27.15 -8.48
N ALA A 130 14.30 27.69 -9.68
CA ALA A 130 14.39 26.93 -10.91
C ALA A 130 15.87 26.68 -11.24
N ALA A 131 16.22 25.45 -11.62
CA ALA A 131 17.52 25.17 -12.21
C ALA A 131 17.71 26.02 -13.47
N GLY A 132 18.90 26.55 -13.69
CA GLY A 132 19.29 27.08 -15.00
C GLY A 132 19.20 26.00 -16.08
N SER A 133 19.32 26.39 -17.35
CA SER A 133 19.31 25.45 -18.49
C SER A 133 20.22 24.24 -18.19
N PRO A 134 19.75 23.00 -18.41
CA PRO A 134 20.57 21.82 -18.17
C PRO A 134 21.89 21.96 -18.90
N SER A 135 23.01 21.86 -18.16
CA SER A 135 24.31 21.68 -18.80
C SER A 135 24.24 20.36 -19.55
N GLU A 136 24.33 20.43 -20.89
CA GLU A 136 24.33 19.28 -21.80
C GLU A 136 25.58 18.43 -21.60
N ARG A 137 25.66 17.74 -20.47
CA ARG A 137 26.56 16.60 -20.33
C ARG A 137 25.85 15.43 -20.99
N VAL A 138 26.28 15.10 -22.20
CA VAL A 138 25.84 13.91 -22.92
C VAL A 138 26.38 12.68 -22.18
N VAL A 139 25.64 12.26 -21.15
CA VAL A 139 25.89 10.99 -20.45
C VAL A 139 25.16 9.90 -21.23
N SER A 140 25.85 8.80 -21.50
CA SER A 140 25.21 7.60 -22.04
C SER A 140 24.12 7.12 -21.09
N THR A 141 22.87 7.32 -21.47
CA THR A 141 21.71 6.90 -20.69
C THR A 141 21.32 5.47 -21.01
N TYR A 142 21.20 4.66 -19.97
CA TYR A 142 20.73 3.28 -20.03
C TYR A 142 19.41 3.15 -19.28
N CYS A 143 18.49 2.39 -19.86
CA CYS A 143 17.19 2.14 -19.27
C CYS A 143 17.29 1.15 -18.10
N TYR A 144 16.81 1.53 -16.91
CA TYR A 144 16.78 0.63 -15.75
C TYR A 144 15.79 -0.55 -15.87
N ASN A 145 14.89 -0.53 -16.87
CA ASN A 145 13.88 -1.58 -17.06
C ASN A 145 14.33 -2.65 -18.07
N CYS A 146 14.83 -2.24 -19.24
CA CYS A 146 15.21 -3.17 -20.31
C CYS A 146 16.71 -3.20 -20.63
N SER A 147 17.52 -2.41 -19.90
CA SER A 147 18.97 -2.30 -20.05
C SER A 147 19.45 -1.83 -21.43
N ARG A 148 18.55 -1.41 -22.33
CA ARG A 148 18.91 -0.82 -23.63
C ARG A 148 19.39 0.62 -23.46
N GLN A 149 20.35 1.02 -24.29
CA GLN A 149 20.87 2.37 -24.37
C GLN A 149 19.89 3.31 -25.10
N GLY A 150 19.93 4.61 -24.78
CA GLY A 150 19.29 5.67 -25.57
C GLY A 150 17.96 6.19 -25.05
N HIS A 151 17.44 5.66 -23.94
CA HIS A 151 16.24 6.19 -23.28
C HIS A 151 16.32 6.02 -21.76
N LEU A 152 15.62 6.90 -21.05
CA LEU A 152 15.45 6.78 -19.61
C LEU A 152 14.32 5.80 -19.30
N GLY A 153 14.39 5.13 -18.15
CA GLY A 153 13.42 4.07 -17.87
C GLY A 153 11.97 4.55 -17.74
N TYR A 154 11.68 5.85 -17.64
CA TYR A 154 10.30 6.36 -17.71
C TYR A 154 9.73 6.36 -19.14
N GLU A 155 10.58 6.42 -20.16
CA GLU A 155 10.23 6.38 -21.59
C GLU A 155 10.12 4.96 -22.13
N CYS A 156 10.53 3.98 -21.31
CA CYS A 156 10.57 2.58 -21.71
C CYS A 156 9.15 2.05 -21.97
N SER A 157 8.94 1.55 -23.19
CA SER A 157 7.70 0.89 -23.64
C SER A 157 7.65 -0.60 -23.29
N GLU A 158 8.76 -1.19 -22.84
CA GLU A 158 8.82 -2.59 -22.45
C GLU A 158 8.02 -2.85 -21.17
N LYS A 159 7.41 -4.05 -21.09
CA LYS A 159 6.63 -4.45 -19.93
C LYS A 159 7.48 -4.42 -18.66
N ARG A 160 7.03 -3.66 -17.65
CA ARG A 160 7.69 -3.58 -16.34
C ARG A 160 7.48 -4.86 -15.55
N MET A 161 8.45 -5.18 -14.69
CA MET A 161 8.37 -6.33 -13.77
C MET A 161 7.10 -6.32 -12.92
N GLN A 162 6.69 -5.14 -12.44
CA GLN A 162 5.42 -4.94 -11.74
C GLN A 162 4.49 -4.11 -12.61
N GLY A 163 3.42 -4.73 -13.12
CA GLY A 163 2.47 -4.08 -14.03
C GLY A 163 1.73 -2.89 -13.43
N ASN A 164 1.68 -2.77 -12.10
CA ASN A 164 1.04 -1.67 -11.38
C ASN A 164 1.98 -0.47 -11.14
N MET A 165 3.26 -0.56 -11.54
CA MET A 165 4.21 0.54 -11.40
C MET A 165 4.13 1.46 -12.62
N PHE A 166 3.65 2.69 -12.43
CA PHE A 166 3.66 3.69 -13.48
C PHE A 166 5.04 4.34 -13.59
N PRO A 167 5.56 4.58 -14.82
CA PRO A 167 6.76 5.38 -15.01
C PRO A 167 6.59 6.73 -14.31
N THR A 168 7.62 7.17 -13.59
CA THR A 168 7.66 8.54 -13.07
C THR A 168 8.84 9.26 -13.71
N SER A 169 8.59 10.40 -14.34
CA SER A 169 9.65 11.25 -14.89
C SER A 169 10.49 11.83 -13.74
N PRO A 170 11.83 11.85 -13.86
CA PRO A 170 12.70 12.50 -12.88
C PRO A 170 12.73 14.03 -13.03
N PHE A 171 12.17 14.56 -14.12
CA PHE A 171 12.26 15.97 -14.47
C PHE A 171 11.14 16.80 -13.85
N VAL A 172 11.41 18.10 -13.73
CA VAL A 172 10.42 19.15 -13.41
C VAL A 172 10.10 19.85 -14.72
N TYR A 173 8.88 19.64 -15.23
CA TYR A 173 8.32 20.34 -16.38
C TYR A 173 7.81 21.73 -16.00
N TYR A 174 7.25 21.87 -14.80
CA TYR A 174 6.66 23.12 -14.32
C TYR A 174 7.00 23.43 -12.86
N TYR A 175 7.53 24.62 -12.61
CA TYR A 175 7.75 25.18 -11.28
C TYR A 175 6.55 26.03 -10.88
N ASP A 176 5.98 25.76 -9.71
CA ASP A 176 4.85 26.54 -9.20
C ASP A 176 5.26 28.00 -8.93
N ASP A 177 4.40 28.92 -9.36
CA ASP A 177 4.44 30.29 -8.86
C ASP A 177 3.67 30.42 -7.52
N GLU A 178 3.74 31.60 -6.91
CA GLU A 178 3.03 31.87 -5.65
C GLU A 178 1.50 31.71 -5.78
N CYS A 179 0.95 32.02 -6.96
CA CYS A 179 -0.48 31.91 -7.23
C CYS A 179 -0.91 30.44 -7.24
N ASP A 180 -0.13 29.55 -7.84
CA ASP A 180 -0.41 28.13 -7.94
C ASP A 180 -0.23 27.40 -6.61
N ILE A 181 0.78 27.78 -5.82
CA ILE A 181 0.93 27.33 -4.43
C ILE A 181 -0.33 27.70 -3.63
N ARG A 182 -0.78 28.96 -3.72
CA ARG A 182 -1.98 29.44 -3.03
C ARG A 182 -3.25 28.73 -3.50
N LYS A 183 -3.44 28.55 -4.82
CA LYS A 183 -4.57 27.79 -5.38
C LYS A 183 -4.59 26.36 -4.85
N ARG A 184 -3.44 25.67 -4.81
CA ARG A 184 -3.33 24.31 -4.26
C ARG A 184 -3.69 24.28 -2.79
N ALA A 185 -3.16 25.21 -1.99
CA ALA A 185 -3.50 25.32 -0.58
C ALA A 185 -5.01 25.54 -0.37
N ASN A 186 -5.63 26.40 -1.16
CA ASN A 186 -7.08 26.65 -1.10
C ASN A 186 -7.91 25.43 -1.50
N ARG A 187 -7.49 24.66 -2.52
CA ARG A 187 -8.15 23.38 -2.87
C ARG A 187 -8.09 22.38 -1.72
N LEU A 188 -6.94 22.26 -1.06
CA LEU A 188 -6.78 21.38 0.09
C LEU A 188 -7.67 21.81 1.26
N LYS A 189 -7.70 23.12 1.57
CA LYS A 189 -8.59 23.68 2.61
C LYS A 189 -10.05 23.37 2.34
N ARG A 190 -10.53 23.60 1.11
CA ARG A 190 -11.91 23.27 0.73
C ARG A 190 -12.20 21.78 0.88
N LYS A 191 -11.30 20.92 0.41
CA LYS A 191 -11.46 19.46 0.56
C LYS A 191 -11.53 19.03 2.02
N VAL A 192 -10.75 19.66 2.91
CA VAL A 192 -10.84 19.40 4.36
C VAL A 192 -12.20 19.84 4.91
N ALA A 193 -12.68 21.02 4.53
CA ALA A 193 -14.00 21.52 4.93
C ALA A 193 -15.12 20.59 4.45
N ASP A 194 -15.10 20.16 3.18
CA ASP A 194 -16.08 19.23 2.61
C ASP A 194 -16.10 17.89 3.38
N LEU A 195 -14.93 17.40 3.81
CA LEU A 195 -14.82 16.18 4.60
C LEU A 195 -15.29 16.35 6.05
N GLN A 196 -15.11 17.52 6.64
CA GLN A 196 -15.63 17.85 7.98
C GLN A 196 -17.15 17.99 7.94
N GLU A 197 -17.70 18.69 6.94
CA GLU A 197 -19.15 18.82 6.73
C GLU A 197 -19.81 17.45 6.52
N ALA A 198 -19.15 16.54 5.81
CA ALA A 198 -19.58 15.16 5.66
C ALA A 198 -19.40 14.28 6.93
N GLY A 199 -18.84 14.82 8.03
CA GLY A 199 -18.58 14.10 9.27
C GLY A 199 -17.48 13.03 9.16
N LEU A 200 -16.63 13.11 8.13
CA LEU A 200 -15.60 12.12 7.82
C LEU A 200 -14.23 12.46 8.42
N LEU A 201 -14.05 13.72 8.84
CA LEU A 201 -12.90 14.18 9.61
C LEU A 201 -13.37 14.84 10.90
N PRO A 202 -12.70 14.59 12.04
CA PRO A 202 -12.98 15.34 13.25
C PRO A 202 -12.67 16.83 13.03
N GLU A 203 -13.50 17.71 13.59
CA GLU A 203 -13.18 19.13 13.67
C GLU A 203 -11.87 19.30 14.42
N GLN A 204 -10.91 20.00 13.80
CA GLN A 204 -9.66 20.32 14.47
C GLN A 204 -9.99 21.33 15.57
N PRO A 205 -9.66 21.08 16.85
CA PRO A 205 -9.74 22.13 17.84
C PRO A 205 -8.80 23.25 17.39
N GLU A 206 -9.28 24.50 17.41
CA GLU A 206 -8.43 25.65 17.11
C GLU A 206 -7.22 25.61 18.05
N THR A 207 -6.04 25.30 17.51
CA THR A 207 -4.78 25.47 18.23
C THR A 207 -4.63 26.96 18.51
N PRO A 208 -4.65 27.40 19.79
CA PRO A 208 -4.34 28.78 20.13
C PRO A 208 -2.87 29.02 19.82
N LEU A 209 -2.59 30.08 19.05
CA LEU A 209 -1.25 30.66 18.89
C LEU A 209 -0.77 31.28 20.20
#